data_AF-A0A2W1JNQ4-F1
#
_entry.id   AF-A0A2W1JNQ4-F1
#
_cell.length_a   1.000
_cell.length_b   1.000
_cell.length_c   1.000
_cell.angle_alpha   90.00
_cell.angle_beta   90.00
_cell.angle_gamma   90.00
#
_symmetry.space_group_name_H-M   'P 1'
#
loop_
_entity.id
_entity.type
_entity.pdbx_description
1 polymer ?
#
loop_
_entity_poly.entity_id
_entity_poly.type
_entity_poly.pdbx_seq_one_letter_code
_entity_poly.pdbx_strand_id
1 'polypeptide(L)'
;MREGRVLELTFEGPEVSALVQGTAPDPYEVTLSLDPFDDEQWSYVIEELSQRAIFAAKLLAGEMPQNIEEAFTASGLSLFPFSKFDIHSRCNCPDPVNPCKHIGAVYYLLGNQFSQDPFILFQLRGRTKTSIIEALRQNRSKTSETDQSKEQKQQTESSTAVKLDAGFWSYSEQLDPSLVVIAPPPTSETVIDVLGPMPTESFSQTGTGTPSKISDGQKLLEYLKDVYQRTGQQAMMMAMLSRDSD
;
A
#
# COMPACT_ATOMS: atom_id res chain seq x y z
N MET A 1 34.63 4.64 -13.53
CA MET A 1 34.76 5.12 -12.15
C MET A 1 35.36 4.00 -11.34
N ARG A 2 36.48 4.20 -10.62
CA ARG A 2 36.98 3.18 -9.68
C ARG A 2 36.09 3.27 -8.44
N GLU A 3 35.18 2.31 -8.34
CA GLU A 3 34.18 2.15 -7.29
C GLU A 3 34.83 2.25 -5.90
N GLY A 4 34.37 3.19 -5.08
CA GLY A 4 34.57 3.06 -3.65
C GLY A 4 33.70 1.90 -3.18
N ARG A 5 34.31 0.78 -2.79
CA ARG A 5 33.59 -0.36 -2.25
C ARG A 5 33.05 0.05 -0.88
N VAL A 6 31.75 0.28 -0.77
CA VAL A 6 31.10 0.43 0.53
C VAL A 6 31.19 -0.93 1.22
N LEU A 7 31.92 -0.96 2.32
CA LEU A 7 32.20 -2.17 3.09
C LEU A 7 31.06 -2.50 4.03
N GLU A 8 30.47 -1.45 4.62
CA GLU A 8 29.43 -1.55 5.63
C GLU A 8 28.48 -0.37 5.51
N LEU A 9 27.20 -0.62 5.78
CA LEU A 9 26.12 0.36 5.81
C LEU A 9 25.21 0.02 6.99
N THR A 10 25.12 0.92 7.96
CA THR A 10 24.38 0.73 9.21
C THR A 10 23.39 1.87 9.40
N PHE A 11 22.19 1.52 9.86
CA PHE A 11 21.10 2.47 10.11
C PHE A 11 20.90 2.65 11.61
N GLU A 12 21.15 3.86 12.11
CA GLU A 12 21.05 4.24 13.52
C GLU A 12 19.98 5.32 13.67
N GLY A 13 18.71 4.89 13.75
CA GLY A 13 17.57 5.81 13.82
C GLY A 13 17.55 6.79 12.62
N PRO A 14 17.61 8.12 12.87
CA PRO A 14 17.59 9.13 11.81
C PRO A 14 18.90 9.25 10.99
N GLU A 15 19.96 8.54 11.40
CA GLU A 15 21.28 8.61 10.78
C GLU A 15 21.68 7.28 10.12
N VAL A 16 22.43 7.38 9.02
CA VAL A 16 23.07 6.29 8.30
C VAL A 16 24.58 6.47 8.38
N SER A 17 25.27 5.44 8.85
CA SER A 17 26.72 5.39 8.91
C SER A 17 27.24 4.36 7.91
N ALA A 18 28.28 4.71 7.17
CA ALA A 18 28.86 3.83 6.16
C ALA A 18 30.39 3.89 6.18
N LEU A 19 31.02 2.74 5.94
CA LEU A 19 32.46 2.63 5.74
C LEU A 19 32.73 2.43 4.25
N VAL A 20 33.48 3.36 3.64
CA VAL A 20 33.75 3.36 2.20
C VAL A 20 35.24 3.21 1.95
N GLN A 21 35.62 2.12 1.28
CA GLN A 21 37.01 1.92 0.87
C GLN A 21 37.37 2.92 -0.23
N GLY A 22 38.34 3.79 0.07
CA GLY A 22 38.93 4.69 -0.90
C GLY A 22 40.38 4.36 -1.20
N THR A 23 41.17 5.40 -1.47
CA THR A 23 42.62 5.29 -1.76
C THR A 23 43.48 5.19 -0.50
N ALA A 24 42.94 5.56 0.67
CA ALA A 24 43.63 5.41 1.95
C ALA A 24 43.67 3.93 2.38
N PRO A 25 44.65 3.53 3.21
CA PRO A 25 44.69 2.18 3.78
C PRO A 25 43.46 1.91 4.65
N ASP A 26 43.04 2.88 5.45
CA ASP A 26 41.84 2.81 6.27
C ASP A 26 40.59 3.29 5.50
N PRO A 27 39.42 2.67 5.69
CA PRO A 27 38.17 3.11 5.09
C PRO A 27 37.76 4.52 5.56
N TYR A 28 37.12 5.28 4.67
CA TYR A 28 36.53 6.56 5.02
C TYR A 28 35.16 6.35 5.68
N GLU A 29 34.87 7.18 6.68
CA GLU A 29 33.59 7.20 7.37
C GLU A 29 32.69 8.24 6.70
N VAL A 30 31.48 7.81 6.39
CA VAL A 30 30.43 8.63 5.79
C VAL A 30 29.22 8.56 6.69
N THR A 31 28.70 9.71 7.09
CA THR A 31 27.42 9.82 7.81
C THR A 31 26.43 10.61 6.98
N LEU A 32 25.18 10.16 6.98
CA LEU A 32 24.06 10.81 6.32
C LEU A 32 22.85 10.85 7.25
N SER A 33 22.20 12.00 7.37
CA SER A 33 20.99 12.16 8.15
C SER A 33 19.97 13.05 7.46
N LEU A 34 18.71 12.82 7.79
CA LEU A 34 17.59 13.68 7.44
C LEU A 34 17.09 14.37 8.72
N ASP A 35 16.48 15.54 8.57
CA ASP A 35 15.80 16.17 9.69
C ASP A 35 14.60 15.29 10.11
N PRO A 36 14.59 14.76 11.34
CA PRO A 36 13.50 13.94 11.84
C PRO A 36 12.26 14.81 12.10
N PHE A 37 11.09 14.21 11.98
CA PHE A 37 9.86 14.87 12.41
C PHE A 37 9.69 14.73 13.91
N ASP A 38 9.10 15.74 14.54
CA ASP A 38 8.70 15.67 15.93
C ASP A 38 7.45 14.77 16.12
N ASP A 39 7.11 14.49 17.38
CA ASP A 39 5.99 13.61 17.72
C ASP A 39 4.63 14.18 17.31
N GLU A 40 4.50 15.50 17.26
CA GLU A 40 3.25 16.19 16.92
C GLU A 40 3.00 16.12 15.41
N GLN A 41 4.04 16.39 14.62
CA GLN A 41 4.11 16.17 13.17
C GLN A 41 3.78 14.73 12.79
N TRP A 42 4.40 13.75 13.47
CA TRP A 42 4.08 12.34 13.24
C TRP A 42 2.64 12.00 13.58
N SER A 43 2.08 12.60 14.64
CA SER A 43 0.69 12.39 15.02
C SER A 43 -0.28 12.86 13.92
N TYR A 44 -0.05 14.04 13.33
CA TYR A 44 -0.85 14.53 12.20
C TYR A 44 -0.77 13.63 10.97
N VAL A 45 0.44 13.15 10.63
CA VAL A 45 0.62 12.24 9.51
C VAL A 45 -0.10 10.92 9.74
N ILE A 46 0.01 10.35 10.95
CA ILE A 46 -0.67 9.09 11.30
C ILE A 46 -2.19 9.25 11.25
N GLU A 47 -2.71 10.40 11.67
CA GLU A 47 -4.13 10.72 11.55
C GLU A 47 -4.57 10.72 10.07
N GLU A 48 -3.89 11.46 9.20
CA GLU A 48 -4.19 11.52 7.76
C GLU A 48 -4.08 10.14 7.10
N LEU A 49 -3.05 9.36 7.45
CA LEU A 49 -2.87 7.97 6.97
C LEU A 49 -4.01 7.06 7.43
N SER A 50 -4.54 7.29 8.64
CA SER A 50 -5.64 6.49 9.19
C SER A 50 -7.00 6.83 8.58
N GLN A 51 -7.21 8.07 8.13
CA GLN A 51 -8.44 8.50 7.45
C GLN A 51 -8.61 7.84 6.07
N ARG A 52 -7.50 7.52 5.39
CA ARG A 52 -7.52 6.87 4.08
C ARG A 52 -7.32 5.36 4.22
N ALA A 53 -8.43 4.62 4.19
CA ALA A 53 -8.43 3.16 4.40
C ALA A 53 -7.40 2.39 3.54
N ILE A 54 -7.15 2.83 2.30
CA ILE A 54 -6.19 2.21 1.39
C ILE A 54 -4.74 2.36 1.85
N PHE A 55 -4.37 3.51 2.44
CA PHE A 55 -3.02 3.75 2.98
C PHE A 55 -2.81 2.91 4.24
N ALA A 56 -3.76 2.95 5.16
CA ALA A 56 -3.72 2.12 6.35
C ALA A 56 -3.63 0.62 6.01
N ALA A 57 -4.45 0.12 5.07
CA ALA A 57 -4.42 -1.29 4.68
C ALA A 57 -3.06 -1.72 4.09
N LYS A 58 -2.50 -0.94 3.16
CA LYS A 58 -1.19 -1.22 2.55
C LYS A 58 -0.05 -1.18 3.57
N LEU A 59 -0.03 -0.16 4.43
CA LEU A 59 0.99 -0.03 5.48
C LEU A 59 0.91 -1.18 6.49
N LEU A 60 -0.30 -1.63 6.85
CA LEU A 60 -0.52 -2.80 7.70
C LEU A 60 -0.07 -4.10 7.02
N ALA A 61 -0.21 -4.20 5.70
CA ALA A 61 0.34 -5.29 4.89
C ALA A 61 1.87 -5.20 4.72
N GLY A 62 2.49 -4.11 5.20
CA GLY A 62 3.92 -3.87 5.06
C GLY A 62 4.33 -3.42 3.66
N GLU A 63 3.39 -2.90 2.87
CA GLU A 63 3.61 -2.32 1.54
C GLU A 63 3.56 -0.78 1.62
N MET A 64 4.44 -0.11 0.88
CA MET A 64 4.42 1.36 0.76
C MET A 64 3.44 1.80 -0.33
N PRO A 65 2.41 2.59 -0.01
CA PRO A 65 1.53 3.20 -1.02
C PRO A 65 2.32 4.11 -1.97
N GLN A 66 2.05 4.03 -3.27
CA GLN A 66 2.69 4.90 -4.28
C GLN A 66 2.40 6.39 -4.04
N ASN A 67 1.21 6.70 -3.52
CA ASN A 67 0.76 8.06 -3.25
C ASN A 67 0.91 8.46 -1.77
N ILE A 68 1.81 7.80 -1.03
CA ILE A 68 2.01 8.07 0.41
C ILE A 68 2.35 9.56 0.68
N GLU A 69 3.06 10.21 -0.24
CA GLU A 69 3.45 11.61 -0.15
C GLU A 69 2.24 12.55 -0.02
N GLU A 70 1.09 12.19 -0.56
CA GLU A 70 -0.15 12.97 -0.41
C GLU A 70 -0.58 13.09 1.06
N ALA A 71 -0.32 12.08 1.88
CA ALA A 71 -0.63 12.13 3.31
C ALA A 71 0.32 13.06 4.07
N PHE A 72 1.61 13.07 3.71
CA PHE A 72 2.60 13.96 4.32
C PHE A 72 2.35 15.42 3.92
N THR A 73 2.08 15.66 2.64
CA THR A 73 1.82 17.01 2.10
C THR A 73 0.52 17.62 2.63
N ALA A 74 -0.51 16.81 2.91
CA ALA A 74 -1.72 17.27 3.60
C ALA A 74 -1.41 17.81 5.01
N SER A 75 -0.40 17.26 5.69
CA SER A 75 0.11 17.76 6.98
C SER A 75 1.18 18.87 6.84
N GLY A 76 1.45 19.36 5.63
CA GLY A 76 2.48 20.37 5.37
C GLY A 76 3.92 19.86 5.46
N LEU A 77 4.10 18.54 5.47
CA LEU A 77 5.39 17.85 5.55
C LEU A 77 5.72 17.18 4.21
N SER A 78 6.93 16.68 4.08
CA SER A 78 7.33 15.91 2.90
C SER A 78 8.21 14.74 3.33
N LEU A 79 7.81 13.52 2.96
CA LEU A 79 8.57 12.33 3.34
C LEU A 79 9.92 12.34 2.64
N PHE A 80 9.91 12.65 1.34
CA PHE A 80 11.11 12.69 0.51
C PHE A 80 11.80 14.06 0.58
N PRO A 81 13.14 14.12 0.60
CA PRO A 81 13.84 15.39 0.47
C PRO A 81 13.59 16.00 -0.92
N PHE A 82 13.31 17.30 -0.98
CA PHE A 82 13.12 18.04 -2.24
C PHE A 82 14.44 18.43 -2.87
N SER A 83 15.45 18.67 -2.04
CA SER A 83 16.73 19.19 -2.45
C SER A 83 17.88 18.41 -1.81
N LYS A 84 19.05 18.46 -2.46
CA LYS A 84 20.29 17.92 -1.89
C LYS A 84 20.71 18.58 -0.57
N PHE A 85 20.15 19.75 -0.23
CA PHE A 85 20.45 20.46 1.01
C PHE A 85 19.63 19.94 2.19
N ASP A 86 18.59 19.16 1.92
CA ASP A 86 17.73 18.55 2.94
C ASP A 86 18.37 17.27 3.50
N ILE A 87 19.49 16.83 2.89
CA ILE A 87 20.25 15.65 3.29
C ILE A 87 21.58 16.12 3.86
N HIS A 88 21.75 15.96 5.18
CA HIS A 88 22.99 16.28 5.86
C HIS A 88 23.96 15.15 5.62
N SER A 89 25.02 15.39 4.84
CA SER A 89 26.02 14.39 4.52
C SER A 89 27.42 14.87 4.91
N ARG A 90 28.18 13.99 5.56
CA ARG A 90 29.55 14.25 6.00
C ARG A 90 30.43 13.07 5.61
N CYS A 91 31.64 13.37 5.18
CA CYS A 91 32.68 12.37 4.94
C CYS A 91 34.01 12.89 5.48
N ASN A 92 34.81 12.02 6.09
CA ASN A 92 36.13 12.36 6.62
C ASN A 92 37.25 12.35 5.55
N CYS A 93 36.90 12.26 4.27
CA CYS A 93 37.88 12.26 3.18
C CYS A 93 38.49 13.65 2.93
N PRO A 94 39.70 13.74 2.33
CA PRO A 94 40.36 15.02 2.07
C PRO A 94 39.76 15.85 0.92
N ASP A 95 38.65 15.41 0.33
CA ASP A 95 37.96 16.10 -0.76
C ASP A 95 37.07 17.22 -0.19
N PRO A 96 37.25 18.49 -0.59
CA PRO A 96 36.44 19.60 -0.09
C PRO A 96 35.03 19.65 -0.70
N VAL A 97 34.74 18.85 -1.74
CA VAL A 97 33.43 18.87 -2.43
C VAL A 97 32.40 18.05 -1.66
N ASN A 98 31.19 18.61 -1.47
CA ASN A 98 30.04 17.91 -0.91
C ASN A 98 28.84 17.94 -1.89
N PRO A 99 28.33 16.78 -2.35
CA PRO A 99 28.75 15.41 -2.05
C PRO A 99 30.05 15.01 -2.77
N CYS A 100 30.99 14.39 -2.03
CA CYS A 100 32.19 13.79 -2.62
C CYS A 100 31.87 12.44 -3.27
N LYS A 101 32.84 11.83 -3.95
CA LYS A 101 32.68 10.51 -4.58
C LYS A 101 32.25 9.39 -3.60
N HIS A 102 32.64 9.48 -2.32
CA HIS A 102 32.27 8.49 -1.31
C HIS A 102 30.82 8.65 -0.90
N ILE A 103 30.37 9.89 -0.65
CA ILE A 103 28.95 10.20 -0.37
C ILE A 103 28.09 9.77 -1.56
N GLY A 104 28.52 10.03 -2.80
CA GLY A 104 27.83 9.58 -4.00
C GLY A 104 27.66 8.06 -4.09
N ALA A 105 28.67 7.29 -3.65
CA ALA A 105 28.57 5.82 -3.59
C ALA A 105 27.52 5.36 -2.56
N VAL A 106 27.45 6.03 -1.40
CA VAL A 106 26.44 5.73 -0.38
C VAL A 106 25.04 6.12 -0.85
N TYR A 107 24.86 7.26 -1.52
CA TYR A 107 23.57 7.63 -2.13
C TYR A 107 23.06 6.58 -3.12
N TYR A 108 23.96 6.04 -3.94
CA TYR A 108 23.59 4.99 -4.89
C TYR A 108 23.10 3.72 -4.17
N LEU A 109 23.80 3.29 -3.12
CA LEU A 109 23.39 2.13 -2.33
C LEU A 109 22.10 2.37 -1.55
N LEU A 110 21.92 3.57 -0.98
CA LEU A 110 20.69 3.96 -0.31
C LEU A 110 19.50 3.91 -1.26
N GLY A 111 19.63 4.41 -2.49
CA GLY A 111 18.57 4.33 -3.49
C GLY A 111 18.14 2.88 -3.80
N ASN A 112 19.11 1.96 -3.90
CA ASN A 112 18.82 0.54 -4.06
C ASN A 112 18.14 -0.05 -2.82
N GLN A 113 18.57 0.35 -1.62
CA GLN A 113 17.99 -0.11 -0.37
C GLN A 113 16.54 0.37 -0.19
N PHE A 114 16.23 1.62 -0.54
CA PHE A 114 14.85 2.14 -0.50
C PHE A 114 13.91 1.43 -1.47
N SER A 115 14.44 0.95 -2.59
CA SER A 115 13.67 0.15 -3.55
C SER A 115 13.29 -1.23 -2.98
N GLN A 116 14.08 -1.75 -2.04
CA GLN A 116 13.83 -3.05 -1.39
C GLN A 116 13.02 -2.89 -0.09
N ASP A 117 13.35 -1.91 0.74
CA ASP A 117 12.64 -1.57 1.97
C ASP A 117 12.37 -0.06 2.06
N PRO A 118 11.19 0.40 1.61
CA PRO A 118 10.84 1.81 1.63
C PRO A 118 10.59 2.35 3.06
N PHE A 119 10.45 1.50 4.07
CA PHE A 119 10.22 1.95 5.45
C PHE A 119 11.47 2.53 6.11
N ILE A 120 12.64 2.34 5.51
CA ILE A 120 13.89 2.97 5.97
C ILE A 120 13.75 4.49 5.94
N LEU A 121 12.99 5.07 4.98
CA LEU A 121 12.74 6.51 4.98
C LEU A 121 11.98 6.98 6.22
N PHE A 122 11.04 6.18 6.75
CA PHE A 122 10.39 6.51 8.01
C PHE A 122 11.37 6.49 9.17
N GLN A 123 12.28 5.51 9.19
CA GLN A 123 13.31 5.41 10.20
C GLN A 123 14.23 6.65 10.16
N LEU A 124 14.61 7.10 8.97
CA LEU A 124 15.37 8.33 8.77
C LEU A 124 14.60 9.59 9.21
N ARG A 125 13.27 9.58 9.10
CA ARG A 125 12.38 10.62 9.63
C ARG A 125 12.03 10.46 11.11
N GLY A 126 12.66 9.52 11.82
CA GLY A 126 12.54 9.36 13.26
C GLY A 126 11.49 8.36 13.75
N ARG A 127 10.84 7.58 12.86
CA ARG A 127 9.87 6.55 13.27
C ARG A 127 10.12 5.20 12.63
N THR A 128 10.03 4.15 13.44
CA THR A 128 10.14 2.78 12.95
C THR A 128 8.84 2.31 12.30
N LYS A 129 8.96 1.36 11.37
CA LYS A 129 7.82 0.65 10.76
C LYS A 129 6.84 0.12 11.81
N THR A 130 7.36 -0.51 12.86
CA THR A 130 6.54 -1.08 13.94
C THR A 130 5.76 -0.01 14.69
N SER A 131 6.40 1.12 15.01
CA SER A 131 5.73 2.24 15.68
C SER A 131 4.58 2.81 14.85
N ILE A 132 4.75 2.96 13.54
CA ILE A 132 3.71 3.48 12.65
C ILE A 132 2.55 2.49 12.52
N ILE A 133 2.85 1.20 12.30
CA ILE A 133 1.84 0.14 12.22
C ILE A 133 1.02 0.04 13.51
N GLU A 134 1.68 0.12 14.66
CA GLU A 134 1.02 0.06 15.96
C GLU A 134 0.11 1.28 16.18
N ALA A 135 0.58 2.48 15.85
CA ALA A 135 -0.22 3.70 15.96
C ALA A 135 -1.45 3.66 15.03
N LEU A 136 -1.30 3.14 13.80
CA LEU A 136 -2.42 2.95 12.87
C LEU A 136 -3.46 1.94 13.40
N ARG A 137 -3.01 0.85 14.05
CA ARG A 137 -3.91 -0.12 14.70
C ARG A 137 -4.70 0.53 15.84
N GLN A 138 -4.02 1.32 16.68
CA GLN A 138 -4.66 2.02 17.80
C GLN A 138 -5.68 3.06 17.34
N ASN A 139 -5.41 3.80 16.26
CA ASN A 139 -6.40 4.73 15.70
C ASN A 139 -7.63 3.99 15.17
N ARG A 140 -7.46 2.86 14.46
CA ARG A 140 -8.59 2.07 13.98
C ARG A 140 -9.48 1.56 15.13
N SER A 141 -8.89 1.09 16.24
CA SER A 141 -9.67 0.65 17.40
C SER A 141 -10.41 1.82 18.07
N LYS A 142 -9.81 3.01 18.16
CA LYS A 142 -10.47 4.20 18.70
C LYS A 142 -11.65 4.66 17.84
N THR A 143 -11.53 4.61 16.51
CA THR A 143 -12.65 4.92 15.61
C THR A 143 -13.80 3.93 15.83
N SER A 144 -13.49 2.64 15.99
CA SER A 144 -14.50 1.62 16.32
C SER A 144 -15.17 1.82 17.69
N GLU A 145 -14.47 2.40 18.68
CA GLU A 145 -15.05 2.74 20.00
C GLU A 145 -15.87 4.05 19.98
N THR A 146 -15.50 4.99 19.10
CA THR A 146 -16.18 6.30 18.99
C THR A 146 -17.50 6.19 18.21
N ASP A 147 -17.58 5.29 17.22
CA ASP A 147 -18.85 4.96 16.56
C ASP A 147 -19.82 4.22 17.52
N GLN A 148 -19.30 3.44 18.47
CA GLN A 148 -20.12 2.78 19.50
C GLN A 148 -20.72 3.74 20.54
N SER A 149 -20.31 5.00 20.59
CA SER A 149 -20.87 5.99 21.54
C SER A 149 -21.95 6.90 20.94
N LYS A 150 -22.26 6.76 19.65
CA LYS A 150 -23.46 7.37 19.02
C LYS A 150 -24.52 6.37 18.57
N GLU A 151 -24.24 5.07 18.56
CA GLU A 151 -25.25 4.05 18.37
C GLU A 151 -25.82 3.60 19.73
N GLN A 152 -27.03 4.07 20.02
CA GLN A 152 -27.88 3.49 21.04
C GLN A 152 -27.93 1.96 20.87
N LYS A 153 -27.43 1.24 21.88
CA LYS A 153 -27.89 -0.10 22.30
C LYS A 153 -28.47 -0.95 21.14
N GLN A 154 -27.63 -1.39 20.21
CA GLN A 154 -27.86 -2.67 19.57
C GLN A 154 -26.87 -3.67 20.12
N GLN A 155 -27.43 -4.42 21.06
CA GLN A 155 -26.91 -5.59 21.70
C GLN A 155 -26.10 -6.41 20.69
N THR A 156 -24.82 -6.57 20.99
CA THR A 156 -23.93 -7.57 20.39
C THR A 156 -24.54 -8.95 20.66
N GLU A 157 -25.43 -9.40 19.80
CA GLU A 157 -25.65 -10.82 19.64
C GLU A 157 -24.46 -11.36 18.86
N SER A 158 -23.58 -12.00 19.63
CA SER A 158 -22.70 -13.07 19.20
C SER A 158 -23.11 -13.61 17.83
N SER A 159 -22.20 -13.53 16.85
CA SER A 159 -22.38 -14.12 15.54
C SER A 159 -22.67 -15.62 15.66
N THR A 160 -23.93 -15.98 15.85
CA THR A 160 -24.41 -17.31 15.49
C THR A 160 -24.26 -17.38 13.99
N ALA A 161 -23.46 -18.34 13.52
CA ALA A 161 -23.37 -18.66 12.10
C ALA A 161 -24.79 -18.67 11.53
N VAL A 162 -25.06 -17.72 10.62
CA VAL A 162 -26.36 -17.61 9.95
C VAL A 162 -26.60 -18.96 9.31
N LYS A 163 -27.66 -19.66 9.73
CA LYS A 163 -28.04 -20.93 9.10
C LYS A 163 -28.61 -20.59 7.74
N LEU A 164 -27.75 -20.66 6.73
CA LEU A 164 -28.12 -20.52 5.33
C LEU A 164 -28.97 -21.73 4.95
N ASP A 165 -30.23 -21.49 4.63
CA ASP A 165 -31.11 -22.50 4.03
C ASP A 165 -30.98 -22.47 2.50
N ALA A 166 -31.58 -23.44 1.82
CA ALA A 166 -31.53 -23.52 0.36
C ALA A 166 -32.21 -22.33 -0.34
N GLY A 167 -33.07 -21.59 0.39
CA GLY A 167 -33.73 -20.38 -0.06
C GLY A 167 -32.97 -19.09 0.23
N PHE A 168 -31.80 -19.14 0.88
CA PHE A 168 -31.08 -17.94 1.31
C PHE A 168 -30.74 -17.00 0.15
N TRP A 169 -30.40 -17.56 -1.02
CA TRP A 169 -30.10 -16.81 -2.23
C TRP A 169 -31.31 -16.57 -3.14
N SER A 170 -32.51 -16.90 -2.66
CA SER A 170 -33.75 -16.67 -3.40
C SER A 170 -34.37 -15.35 -2.98
N TYR A 171 -34.59 -14.48 -3.96
CA TYR A 171 -35.28 -13.21 -3.77
C TYR A 171 -36.73 -13.39 -4.23
N SER A 172 -37.68 -13.29 -3.31
CA SER A 172 -39.12 -13.33 -3.62
C SER A 172 -39.68 -11.98 -4.07
N GLU A 173 -38.92 -10.91 -3.88
CA GLU A 173 -39.28 -9.54 -4.20
C GLU A 173 -38.15 -8.90 -5.00
N GLN A 174 -38.48 -8.04 -5.97
CA GLN A 174 -37.48 -7.30 -6.72
C GLN A 174 -36.82 -6.28 -5.80
N LEU A 175 -35.50 -6.16 -5.89
CA LEU A 175 -34.77 -5.11 -5.17
C LEU A 175 -35.31 -3.74 -5.58
N ASP A 176 -35.48 -2.86 -4.61
CA ASP A 176 -35.89 -1.48 -4.86
C ASP A 176 -34.92 -0.83 -5.89
N PRO A 177 -35.42 -0.41 -7.06
CA PRO A 177 -34.57 0.16 -8.12
C PRO A 177 -33.78 1.39 -7.65
N SER A 178 -34.29 2.13 -6.66
CA SER A 178 -33.62 3.32 -6.12
C SER A 178 -32.39 3.00 -5.28
N LEU A 179 -32.29 1.77 -4.76
CA LEU A 179 -31.15 1.29 -3.96
C LEU A 179 -30.04 0.67 -4.82
N VAL A 180 -30.30 0.46 -6.12
CA VAL A 180 -29.36 -0.19 -7.05
C VAL A 180 -28.74 0.86 -7.97
N VAL A 181 -27.58 1.38 -7.59
CA VAL A 181 -26.78 2.26 -8.46
C VAL A 181 -25.76 1.43 -9.23
N ILE A 182 -26.08 1.09 -10.48
CA ILE A 182 -25.12 0.49 -11.42
C ILE A 182 -24.37 1.65 -12.11
N ALA A 183 -23.31 2.13 -11.48
CA ALA A 183 -22.39 3.07 -12.12
C ALA A 183 -21.26 2.28 -12.81
N PRO A 184 -20.90 2.60 -14.06
CA PRO A 184 -19.69 2.04 -14.66
C PRO A 184 -18.48 2.50 -13.85
N PRO A 185 -17.49 1.63 -13.61
CA PRO A 185 -16.23 2.06 -13.04
C PRO A 185 -15.63 3.15 -13.95
N PRO A 186 -15.03 4.22 -13.40
CA PRO A 186 -14.36 5.25 -14.19
C PRO A 186 -13.09 4.72 -14.90
N THR A 187 -12.65 3.52 -14.55
CA THR A 187 -11.52 2.80 -15.13
C THR A 187 -12.02 1.64 -15.99
N SER A 188 -11.22 1.20 -16.97
CA SER A 188 -11.54 0.03 -17.81
C SER A 188 -11.37 -1.32 -17.08
N GLU A 189 -11.24 -1.30 -15.75
CA GLU A 189 -11.10 -2.48 -14.91
C GLU A 189 -12.48 -3.11 -14.69
N THR A 190 -12.55 -4.42 -14.92
CA THR A 190 -13.76 -5.22 -14.62
C THR A 190 -13.73 -5.69 -13.17
N VAL A 191 -14.88 -6.09 -12.62
CA VAL A 191 -14.96 -6.70 -11.28
C VAL A 191 -14.03 -7.92 -11.16
N ILE A 192 -13.81 -8.63 -12.26
CA ILE A 192 -12.89 -9.77 -12.33
C ILE A 192 -11.42 -9.33 -12.13
N ASP A 193 -11.04 -8.14 -12.64
CA ASP A 193 -9.68 -7.61 -12.46
C ASP A 193 -9.43 -7.21 -10.98
N VAL A 194 -10.46 -6.74 -10.28
CA VAL A 194 -10.40 -6.40 -8.84
C VAL A 194 -10.32 -7.63 -7.94
N LEU A 195 -11.06 -8.69 -8.27
CA LEU A 195 -11.10 -9.93 -7.49
C LEU A 195 -9.81 -10.76 -7.61
N GLY A 196 -8.98 -10.48 -8.62
CA GLY A 196 -7.73 -11.19 -8.85
C GLY A 196 -7.92 -12.60 -9.41
N PRO A 197 -6.81 -13.37 -9.55
CA PRO A 197 -6.88 -14.71 -10.12
C PRO A 197 -7.68 -15.66 -9.22
N MET A 198 -8.66 -16.33 -9.81
CA MET A 198 -9.46 -17.35 -9.12
C MET A 198 -8.58 -18.50 -8.62
N PRO A 199 -8.69 -18.92 -7.34
CA PRO A 199 -7.96 -20.07 -6.83
C PRO A 199 -8.54 -21.35 -7.45
N THR A 200 -7.90 -21.88 -8.49
CA THR A 200 -8.37 -23.07 -9.23
C THR A 200 -7.94 -24.41 -8.61
N GLU A 201 -7.35 -24.41 -7.41
CA GLU A 201 -6.83 -25.66 -6.82
C GLU A 201 -7.88 -26.60 -6.23
N SER A 202 -9.16 -26.21 -6.13
CA SER A 202 -10.11 -26.92 -5.25
C SER A 202 -11.27 -27.65 -5.92
N PHE A 203 -11.41 -27.63 -7.25
CA PHE A 203 -12.56 -28.25 -7.93
C PHE A 203 -12.27 -29.59 -8.65
N SER A 204 -11.18 -30.27 -8.30
CA SER A 204 -10.96 -31.65 -8.76
C SER A 204 -11.21 -32.65 -7.63
N GLN A 205 -12.43 -33.15 -7.51
CA GLN A 205 -12.64 -34.48 -6.93
C GLN A 205 -13.33 -35.40 -7.94
N THR A 206 -12.68 -36.55 -8.11
CA THR A 206 -13.14 -37.79 -8.74
C THR A 206 -13.17 -37.84 -10.27
N GLY A 207 -12.11 -38.40 -10.84
CA GLY A 207 -12.06 -38.84 -12.23
C GLY A 207 -10.63 -38.96 -12.72
N THR A 208 -10.16 -40.18 -12.91
CA THR A 208 -8.85 -40.50 -13.49
C THR A 208 -8.67 -39.80 -14.83
N GLY A 209 -7.83 -38.76 -14.86
CA GLY A 209 -7.53 -38.00 -16.07
C GLY A 209 -6.36 -37.05 -15.82
N THR A 210 -5.39 -37.10 -16.72
CA THR A 210 -4.09 -36.41 -16.76
C THR A 210 -4.17 -34.90 -16.39
N PRO A 211 -3.20 -34.33 -15.65
CA PRO A 211 -3.26 -32.94 -15.21
C PRO A 211 -2.85 -31.97 -16.32
N SER A 212 -3.82 -31.41 -17.06
CA SER A 212 -3.61 -30.17 -17.83
C SER A 212 -3.90 -28.96 -16.92
N LYS A 213 -3.07 -28.78 -15.89
CA LYS A 213 -3.15 -27.64 -14.98
C LYS A 213 -2.63 -26.39 -15.70
N ILE A 214 -3.35 -25.27 -15.54
CA ILE A 214 -3.05 -23.87 -15.94
C ILE A 214 -3.88 -23.33 -17.14
N SER A 215 -4.21 -24.11 -18.18
CA SER A 215 -4.90 -23.53 -19.36
C SER A 215 -6.40 -23.24 -19.18
N ASP A 216 -7.07 -23.98 -18.31
CA ASP A 216 -8.54 -23.95 -18.26
C ASP A 216 -9.08 -22.77 -17.44
N GLY A 217 -8.35 -22.37 -16.39
CA GLY A 217 -8.69 -21.19 -15.59
C GLY A 217 -8.56 -19.88 -16.39
N GLN A 218 -7.56 -19.78 -17.27
CA GLN A 218 -7.39 -18.60 -18.14
C GLN A 218 -8.52 -18.50 -19.18
N LYS A 219 -8.89 -19.61 -19.82
CA LYS A 219 -10.01 -19.64 -20.78
C LYS A 219 -11.34 -19.27 -20.11
N LEU A 220 -11.56 -19.71 -18.87
CA LEU A 220 -12.75 -19.36 -18.10
C LEU A 220 -12.77 -17.87 -17.74
N LEU A 221 -11.64 -17.32 -17.29
CA LEU A 221 -11.52 -15.89 -16.97
C LEU A 221 -11.78 -15.02 -18.22
N GLU A 222 -11.24 -15.42 -19.37
CA GLU A 222 -11.45 -14.72 -20.64
C GLU A 222 -12.93 -14.75 -21.06
N TYR A 223 -13.59 -15.90 -20.92
CA TYR A 223 -15.03 -16.03 -21.15
C TYR A 223 -15.85 -15.15 -20.19
N LEU A 224 -15.54 -15.16 -18.89
CA LEU A 224 -16.26 -14.35 -17.90
C LEU A 224 -16.06 -12.86 -18.15
N LYS A 225 -14.87 -12.44 -18.58
CA LYS A 225 -14.59 -11.03 -18.93
C LYS A 225 -15.45 -10.56 -20.10
N ASP A 226 -15.58 -11.39 -21.15
CA ASP A 226 -16.45 -11.10 -22.29
C ASP A 226 -17.94 -11.04 -21.90
N VAL A 227 -18.42 -11.98 -21.08
CA VAL A 227 -19.80 -11.96 -20.56
C VAL A 227 -20.06 -10.68 -19.76
N TYR A 228 -19.17 -10.32 -18.84
CA TYR A 228 -19.35 -9.15 -17.98
C TYR A 228 -19.40 -7.85 -18.79
N GLN A 229 -18.55 -7.72 -19.81
CA GLN A 229 -18.56 -6.56 -20.71
C GLN A 229 -19.85 -6.48 -21.52
N ARG A 230 -20.32 -7.58 -22.11
CA ARG A 230 -21.55 -7.59 -22.90
C ARG A 230 -22.79 -7.30 -22.06
N THR A 231 -22.91 -7.93 -20.89
CA THR A 231 -24.04 -7.71 -19.99
C THR A 231 -24.04 -6.28 -19.45
N GLY A 232 -22.88 -5.72 -19.11
CA GLY A 232 -22.75 -4.32 -18.71
C GLY A 232 -23.21 -3.34 -19.80
N GLN A 233 -22.78 -3.56 -21.06
CA GLN A 233 -23.21 -2.75 -22.20
C GLN A 233 -24.72 -2.87 -22.47
N GLN A 234 -25.29 -4.07 -22.39
CA GLN A 234 -26.73 -4.29 -22.56
C GLN A 234 -27.55 -3.63 -21.45
N ALA A 235 -27.13 -3.76 -20.19
CA ALA A 235 -27.80 -3.11 -19.06
C ALA A 235 -27.77 -1.58 -19.20
N MET A 236 -26.66 -1.01 -19.64
CA MET A 236 -26.55 0.43 -19.92
C MET A 236 -27.48 0.87 -21.05
N MET A 237 -27.53 0.12 -22.17
CA MET A 237 -28.48 0.40 -23.26
C MET A 237 -29.93 0.33 -22.78
N MET A 238 -30.29 -0.69 -21.99
CA MET A 238 -31.64 -0.81 -21.42
C MET A 238 -31.96 0.35 -20.46
N ALA A 239 -31.02 0.75 -19.60
CA ALA A 239 -31.19 1.86 -18.67
C ALA A 239 -31.31 3.22 -19.39
N MET A 240 -30.60 3.40 -20.51
CA MET A 240 -30.74 4.60 -21.35
C MET A 240 -32.10 4.64 -22.06
N LEU A 241 -32.54 3.51 -22.61
CA LEU A 241 -33.84 3.39 -23.30
C LEU A 241 -35.04 3.51 -22.34
N SER A 242 -34.91 3.01 -21.10
CA SER A 242 -35.95 3.13 -20.08
C SER A 242 -36.09 4.56 -19.54
N ARG A 243 -35.07 5.40 -19.67
CA ARG A 243 -35.09 6.81 -19.24
C ARG A 243 -35.81 7.73 -20.22
N ASP A 244 -35.94 7.33 -21.49
CA ASP A 244 -36.67 8.08 -22.53
C ASP A 244 -38.16 7.69 -22.63
N SER A 245 -38.64 6.76 -21.80
CA SER A 245 -40.02 6.23 -21.84
C SER A 245 -40.93 6.71 -20.70
N ASP A 246 -40.51 7.73 -19.93
CA ASP A 246 -41.31 8.43 -18.90
C ASP A 246 -41.52 9.91 -19.26
#